data_AF-A0A5E7YX53-F1
#
_entry.id   AF-A0A5E7YX53-F1
#
_cell.length_a   1.000
_cell.length_b   1.000
_cell.length_c   1.000
_cell.angle_alpha   90.00
_cell.angle_beta   90.00
_cell.angle_gamma   90.00
#
_symmetry.space_group_name_H-M   'P 1'
#
loop_
_entity.id
_entity.type
_entity.pdbx_description
1 polymer ?
#
loop_
_entity_poly.entity_id
_entity_poly.type
_entity_poly.pdbx_seq_one_letter_code
_entity_poly.pdbx_strand_id
1 'polypeptide(L)'
;MRSGVKFPAFHTNGYHECGVPRDPSPTPANNPQWGAERLAAEARPPASGSLGVSGNLPVPRAGLAAAVACDSRFRQKYLMALEIERKFLVETDAWRNAVESSKAIVQAYVAIDGDTSMRVRISDETRAELTVKIGVSDMTRHEFEYSIPVADARAMTEASRGRLIEKTRHILTIDGFIWEVDVYEGRLAGLVTAEIEMGSESDDPALPSWLGPEVTGDPAWSNAMLAMNGWPGGGFA
;
A
#
# COMPACT_ATOMS: atom_id res chain seq x y z
N MET A 1 -22.80 -20.00 41.95
CA MET A 1 -21.67 -20.53 41.17
C MET A 1 -21.44 -19.61 39.98
N ARG A 2 -20.42 -18.75 40.04
CA ARG A 2 -19.96 -17.91 38.93
C ARG A 2 -18.44 -17.97 38.93
N SER A 3 -17.88 -18.63 37.93
CA SER A 3 -16.45 -18.78 37.71
C SER A 3 -15.91 -17.54 37.00
N GLY A 4 -15.19 -16.70 37.74
CA GLY A 4 -14.43 -15.57 37.19
C GLY A 4 -13.08 -16.05 36.66
N VAL A 5 -12.83 -15.78 35.38
CA VAL A 5 -11.52 -15.97 34.74
C VAL A 5 -10.63 -14.79 35.13
N LYS A 6 -9.48 -15.08 35.77
CA LYS A 6 -8.45 -14.11 36.14
C LYS A 6 -7.49 -13.92 34.95
N PHE A 7 -7.27 -12.67 34.54
CA PHE A 7 -6.14 -12.26 33.70
C PHE A 7 -5.01 -11.72 34.61
N PRO A 8 -3.72 -11.91 34.25
CA PRO A 8 -2.61 -11.45 35.07
C PRO A 8 -2.40 -9.93 35.00
N ALA A 9 -2.00 -9.36 36.13
CA ALA A 9 -1.78 -7.94 36.34
C ALA A 9 -0.49 -7.45 35.66
N PHE A 10 -0.56 -6.27 35.05
CA PHE A 10 0.57 -5.50 34.56
C PHE A 10 1.35 -4.89 35.74
N HIS A 11 2.65 -5.16 35.81
CA HIS A 11 3.56 -4.46 36.72
C HIS A 11 4.00 -3.13 36.09
N THR A 12 3.59 -2.02 36.70
CA THR A 12 4.13 -0.68 36.47
C THR A 12 5.43 -0.53 37.27
N ASN A 13 6.58 -0.43 36.59
CA ASN A 13 7.84 -0.10 37.27
C ASN A 13 8.01 1.42 37.30
N GLY A 14 8.34 1.91 38.50
CA GLY A 14 8.29 3.31 38.88
C GLY A 14 9.34 4.21 38.23
N TYR A 15 8.92 5.47 38.05
CA TYR A 15 9.75 6.61 37.72
C TYR A 15 10.66 6.95 38.90
N HIS A 16 11.97 7.07 38.65
CA HIS A 16 12.89 7.81 39.48
C HIS A 16 13.31 9.08 38.74
N GLU A 17 12.93 10.23 39.30
CA GLU A 17 13.42 11.56 38.93
C GLU A 17 14.90 11.71 39.32
N CYS A 18 15.74 12.25 38.42
CA CYS A 18 17.00 12.88 38.78
C CYS A 18 17.43 13.91 37.71
N GLY A 19 17.35 15.19 38.08
CA GLY A 19 18.38 16.22 37.84
C GLY A 19 18.74 16.62 36.40
N VAL A 20 18.23 17.78 35.98
CA VAL A 20 18.73 18.55 34.82
C VAL A 20 19.89 19.45 35.25
N PRO A 21 20.98 19.54 34.47
CA PRO A 21 21.73 20.79 34.33
C PRO A 21 21.58 21.37 32.91
N ARG A 22 21.44 22.69 32.81
CA ARG A 22 21.37 23.44 31.54
C ARG A 22 22.77 23.86 31.05
N ASP A 23 22.88 23.80 29.71
CA ASP A 23 23.69 24.61 28.77
C ASP A 23 25.21 24.39 28.61
N PRO A 24 25.85 24.79 27.47
CA PRO A 24 25.31 25.06 26.11
C PRO A 24 26.09 24.39 24.93
N SER A 25 25.44 24.32 23.76
CA SER A 25 25.99 24.25 22.38
C SER A 25 26.85 23.06 21.92
N PRO A 26 26.52 22.47 20.74
CA PRO A 26 27.54 21.94 19.85
C PRO A 26 27.49 22.58 18.45
N THR A 27 28.65 23.03 17.99
CA THR A 27 29.02 23.30 16.59
C THR A 27 28.81 22.06 15.71
N PRO A 28 28.45 22.20 14.42
CA PRO A 28 28.38 21.05 13.52
C PRO A 28 29.78 20.72 13.00
N ALA A 29 30.30 19.54 13.39
CA ALA A 29 31.50 18.95 12.81
C ALA A 29 31.11 17.92 11.73
N ASN A 30 31.61 18.16 10.52
CA ASN A 30 31.96 17.26 9.42
C ASN A 30 31.49 15.78 9.45
N ASN A 31 30.63 15.45 8.46
CA ASN A 31 30.75 14.38 7.46
C ASN A 31 31.51 13.08 7.80
N PRO A 32 30.88 11.90 7.62
CA PRO A 32 31.54 10.69 7.18
C PRO A 32 31.25 10.37 5.71
N GLN A 33 32.31 10.49 4.91
CA GLN A 33 32.42 10.02 3.53
C GLN A 33 32.09 8.52 3.44
N TRP A 34 31.11 8.15 2.61
CA TRP A 34 30.96 6.77 2.16
C TRP A 34 32.03 6.46 1.10
N GLY A 35 33.02 5.65 1.50
CA GLY A 35 34.05 5.13 0.61
C GLY A 35 33.48 4.08 -0.34
N ALA A 36 33.55 4.36 -1.63
CA ALA A 36 33.42 3.37 -2.69
C ALA A 36 34.78 3.23 -3.37
N GLU A 37 35.53 2.18 -3.03
CA GLU A 37 36.73 1.79 -3.75
C GLU A 37 36.63 0.36 -4.30
N ARG A 38 36.94 0.30 -5.61
CA ARG A 38 37.42 -0.81 -6.45
C ARG A 38 36.40 -1.86 -6.92
N LEU A 39 36.20 -1.94 -8.25
CA LEU A 39 37.01 -2.76 -9.17
C LEU A 39 36.39 -2.73 -10.60
N ALA A 40 37.18 -2.31 -11.61
CA ALA A 40 37.16 -2.80 -13.01
C ALA A 40 38.19 -1.97 -13.80
N ALA A 41 39.45 -2.40 -13.88
CA ALA A 41 39.97 -3.28 -14.93
C ALA A 41 39.97 -2.63 -16.33
N GLU A 42 41.17 -2.18 -16.71
CA GLU A 42 41.55 -1.60 -17.99
C GLU A 42 41.31 -2.58 -19.15
N ALA A 43 40.73 -2.09 -20.25
CA ALA A 43 40.81 -2.73 -21.55
C ALA A 43 41.19 -1.69 -22.62
N ARG A 44 42.44 -1.76 -23.06
CA ARG A 44 42.94 -1.04 -24.25
C ARG A 44 42.40 -1.71 -25.52
N PRO A 45 41.99 -0.96 -26.56
CA PRO A 45 41.68 -1.54 -27.87
C PRO A 45 42.97 -1.86 -28.64
N PRO A 46 43.04 -2.98 -29.40
CA PRO A 46 44.15 -3.23 -30.30
C PRO A 46 44.03 -2.47 -31.62
N ALA A 47 45.19 -2.19 -32.20
CA ALA A 47 45.44 -1.39 -33.38
C ALA A 47 44.89 -1.99 -34.68
N SER A 48 44.59 -1.08 -35.61
CA SER A 48 44.26 -1.32 -37.01
C SER A 48 45.44 -1.92 -37.79
N GLY A 49 45.21 -3.07 -38.41
CA GLY A 49 46.10 -3.67 -39.41
C GLY A 49 45.30 -3.99 -40.68
N SER A 50 45.59 -3.28 -41.77
CA SER A 50 45.11 -3.58 -43.12
C SER A 50 46.01 -4.60 -43.80
N LEU A 51 45.45 -5.54 -44.59
CA LEU A 51 45.93 -5.96 -45.93
C LEU A 51 45.04 -7.10 -46.51
N GLY A 52 44.50 -6.89 -47.73
CA GLY A 52 44.62 -7.86 -48.84
C GLY A 52 43.58 -8.98 -49.08
N VAL A 53 42.45 -8.64 -49.72
CA VAL A 53 41.82 -9.22 -50.95
C VAL A 53 41.81 -10.75 -51.25
N SER A 54 40.59 -11.28 -51.43
CA SER A 54 40.07 -12.13 -52.55
C SER A 54 39.40 -13.45 -52.14
N GLY A 55 38.14 -13.64 -52.53
CA GLY A 55 37.46 -14.94 -52.48
C GLY A 55 35.94 -14.82 -52.54
N ASN A 56 35.34 -15.32 -53.61
CA ASN A 56 33.94 -15.14 -54.01
C ASN A 56 33.07 -16.34 -53.57
N LEU A 57 31.79 -16.05 -53.23
CA LEU A 57 30.58 -16.93 -53.12
C LEU A 57 30.38 -17.81 -51.86
N PRO A 58 29.14 -18.21 -51.49
CA PRO A 58 27.80 -17.81 -52.00
C PRO A 58 26.84 -17.25 -50.92
N VAL A 59 25.77 -16.62 -51.39
CA VAL A 59 24.63 -16.14 -50.58
C VAL A 59 23.68 -17.31 -50.28
N PRO A 60 23.34 -17.63 -49.03
CA PRO A 60 22.15 -18.42 -48.72
C PRO A 60 20.95 -17.47 -48.55
N ARG A 61 19.92 -17.74 -49.32
CA ARG A 61 18.59 -17.15 -49.21
C ARG A 61 17.78 -18.00 -48.23
N ALA A 62 16.94 -17.32 -47.44
CA ALA A 62 15.85 -17.81 -46.57
C ALA A 62 16.23 -18.18 -45.13
N GLY A 63 15.55 -17.52 -44.18
CA GLY A 63 15.55 -17.90 -42.77
C GLY A 63 15.13 -16.79 -41.81
N LEU A 64 13.87 -16.35 -41.92
CA LEU A 64 13.03 -15.85 -40.82
C LEU A 64 13.76 -15.25 -39.58
N ALA A 65 14.11 -13.96 -39.61
CA ALA A 65 14.34 -13.22 -38.36
C ALA A 65 12.97 -12.72 -37.88
N ALA A 66 12.45 -13.42 -36.88
CA ALA A 66 11.19 -13.11 -36.22
C ALA A 66 11.15 -11.62 -35.84
N ALA A 67 10.15 -10.91 -36.37
CA ALA A 67 9.67 -9.72 -35.70
C ALA A 67 9.33 -10.15 -34.27
N VAL A 68 10.05 -9.60 -33.29
CA VAL A 68 9.59 -9.64 -31.90
C VAL A 68 8.29 -8.86 -31.91
N ALA A 69 7.18 -9.60 -32.11
CA ALA A 69 5.86 -9.10 -31.82
C ALA A 69 5.92 -8.74 -30.34
N CYS A 70 6.01 -7.44 -30.06
CA CYS A 70 5.72 -6.88 -28.75
C CYS A 70 4.32 -7.42 -28.42
N ASP A 71 4.28 -8.40 -27.51
CA ASP A 71 3.06 -9.08 -27.12
C ASP A 71 2.08 -8.02 -26.62
N SER A 72 1.08 -7.73 -27.45
CA SER A 72 0.04 -6.75 -27.17
C SER A 72 -0.75 -7.10 -25.90
N ARG A 73 -0.61 -8.33 -25.40
CA ARG A 73 -1.15 -8.79 -24.11
C ARG A 73 -0.43 -8.22 -22.89
N PHE A 74 0.85 -7.82 -23.00
CA PHE A 74 1.55 -7.13 -21.91
C PHE A 74 1.12 -5.67 -21.77
N ARG A 75 0.61 -5.08 -22.87
CA ARG A 75 0.20 -3.68 -22.94
C ARG A 75 -1.21 -3.43 -22.38
N GLN A 76 -1.97 -4.48 -22.09
CA GLN A 76 -3.39 -4.35 -21.73
C GLN A 76 -3.63 -4.03 -20.24
N LYS A 77 -2.66 -4.24 -19.35
CA LYS A 77 -2.79 -3.97 -17.90
C LYS A 77 -2.45 -2.51 -17.49
N TYR A 78 -1.93 -1.69 -18.41
CA TYR A 78 -1.50 -0.31 -18.13
C TYR A 78 -2.39 0.77 -18.76
N LEU A 79 -3.65 0.44 -19.08
CA LEU A 79 -4.65 1.49 -19.15
C LEU A 79 -4.96 1.89 -17.72
N MET A 80 -4.49 3.08 -17.34
CA MET A 80 -4.92 3.81 -16.15
C MET A 80 -6.44 4.00 -16.24
N ALA A 81 -7.20 2.98 -15.86
CA ALA A 81 -8.55 3.20 -15.39
C ALA A 81 -8.37 4.04 -14.13
N LEU A 82 -8.73 5.32 -14.22
CA LEU A 82 -9.00 6.11 -13.02
C LEU A 82 -10.10 5.33 -12.29
N GLU A 83 -9.77 4.69 -11.17
CA GLU A 83 -10.79 4.16 -10.29
C GLU A 83 -11.57 5.36 -9.75
N ILE A 84 -12.87 5.41 -10.05
CA ILE A 84 -13.76 6.48 -9.62
C ILE A 84 -14.56 5.89 -8.46
N GLU A 85 -14.21 6.32 -7.25
CA GLU A 85 -14.84 5.84 -6.02
C GLU A 85 -15.47 6.99 -5.24
N ARG A 86 -16.57 6.69 -4.54
CA ARG A 86 -17.14 7.57 -3.50
C ARG A 86 -17.08 6.86 -2.16
N LYS A 87 -16.82 7.62 -1.10
CA LYS A 87 -16.64 7.10 0.26
C LYS A 87 -17.56 7.82 1.23
N PHE A 88 -18.21 7.07 2.10
CA PHE A 88 -19.17 7.56 3.07
C PHE A 88 -18.91 6.98 4.45
N LEU A 89 -19.33 7.72 5.48
CA LEU A 89 -19.56 7.13 6.80
C LEU A 89 -20.86 6.33 6.79
N VAL A 90 -21.00 5.38 7.72
CA VAL A 90 -22.22 4.58 7.87
C VAL A 90 -22.88 4.93 9.20
N GLU A 91 -24.18 5.26 9.15
CA GLU A 91 -24.94 5.71 10.32
C GLU A 91 -25.72 4.57 10.99
N THR A 92 -26.15 3.56 10.21
CA THR A 92 -26.99 2.48 10.73
C THR A 92 -26.57 1.12 10.19
N ASP A 93 -26.91 0.05 10.91
CA ASP A 93 -26.60 -1.34 10.56
C ASP A 93 -27.55 -1.95 9.50
N ALA A 94 -28.41 -1.15 8.84
CA ALA A 94 -29.42 -1.68 7.91
C ALA A 94 -28.82 -2.39 6.70
N TRP A 95 -27.56 -2.09 6.34
CA TRP A 95 -26.81 -2.75 5.27
C TRP A 95 -26.55 -4.24 5.53
N ARG A 96 -26.52 -4.69 6.80
CA ARG A 96 -26.12 -6.06 7.17
C ARG A 96 -26.96 -7.16 6.50
N ASN A 97 -28.23 -6.87 6.22
CA ASN A 97 -29.13 -7.83 5.57
C ASN A 97 -28.85 -8.05 4.08
N ALA A 98 -28.07 -7.17 3.46
CA ALA A 98 -27.73 -7.21 2.04
C ALA A 98 -26.28 -7.72 1.79
N VAL A 99 -25.60 -8.23 2.83
CA VAL A 99 -24.23 -8.73 2.71
C VAL A 99 -24.21 -10.04 1.91
N GLU A 100 -23.43 -10.04 0.84
CA GLU A 100 -23.23 -11.20 -0.04
C GLU A 100 -21.98 -12.00 0.34
N SER A 101 -20.91 -11.29 0.70
CA SER A 101 -19.67 -11.91 1.14
C SER A 101 -18.89 -11.00 2.10
N SER A 102 -17.88 -11.56 2.76
CA SER A 102 -17.05 -10.82 3.72
C SER A 102 -15.63 -11.35 3.72
N LYS A 103 -14.67 -10.47 3.96
CA LYS A 103 -13.24 -10.81 4.05
C LYS A 103 -12.59 -10.06 5.20
N ALA A 104 -11.83 -10.76 6.03
CA ALA A 104 -11.00 -10.15 7.06
C ALA A 104 -9.74 -9.57 6.42
N ILE A 105 -9.39 -8.34 6.79
CA ILE A 105 -8.26 -7.61 6.20
C ILE A 105 -7.41 -7.01 7.31
N VAL A 106 -6.11 -7.30 7.26
CA VAL A 106 -5.09 -6.64 8.05
C VAL A 106 -4.16 -5.89 7.11
N GLN A 107 -3.97 -4.59 7.32
CA GLN A 107 -3.08 -3.76 6.52
C GLN A 107 -2.10 -3.03 7.43
N ALA A 108 -0.82 -3.04 7.05
CA ALA A 108 0.20 -2.30 7.77
C ALA A 108 1.03 -1.44 6.83
N TYR A 109 1.20 -0.18 7.20
CA TYR A 109 2.08 0.76 6.50
C TYR A 109 3.49 0.63 7.06
N VAL A 110 4.30 -0.17 6.38
CA VAL A 110 5.69 -0.48 6.76
C VAL A 110 6.54 0.78 6.69
N ALA A 111 6.35 1.57 5.63
CA ALA A 111 7.01 2.85 5.43
C ALA A 111 6.05 3.89 4.82
N ILE A 112 6.16 5.14 5.27
CA ILE A 112 5.51 6.31 4.69
C ILE A 112 6.56 7.41 4.74
N ASP A 113 6.88 8.00 3.58
CA ASP A 113 7.84 9.10 3.46
C ASP A 113 7.41 10.00 2.30
N GLY A 114 6.88 11.19 2.63
CA GLY A 114 6.29 12.10 1.65
C GLY A 114 5.23 11.40 0.79
N ASP A 115 5.44 11.40 -0.53
CA ASP A 115 4.56 10.75 -1.49
C ASP A 115 4.86 9.26 -1.75
N THR A 116 5.81 8.68 -1.00
CA THR A 116 6.15 7.27 -1.07
C THR A 116 5.51 6.52 0.09
N SER A 117 4.89 5.37 -0.19
CA SER A 117 4.37 4.47 0.84
C SER A 117 4.56 3.01 0.48
N MET A 118 4.83 2.19 1.50
CA MET A 118 4.87 0.75 1.42
C MET A 118 3.83 0.16 2.36
N ARG A 119 2.90 -0.59 1.82
CA ARG A 119 1.80 -1.21 2.56
C ARG A 119 1.82 -2.71 2.33
N VAL A 120 1.79 -3.50 3.40
CA VAL A 120 1.43 -4.91 3.33
C VAL A 120 -0.06 -5.06 3.62
N ARG A 121 -0.73 -5.94 2.88
CA ARG A 121 -2.12 -6.34 3.11
C ARG A 121 -2.19 -7.85 3.21
N ILE A 122 -2.84 -8.35 4.25
CA ILE A 122 -3.20 -9.75 4.41
C ILE A 122 -4.72 -9.83 4.30
N SER A 123 -5.26 -10.77 3.52
CA SER A 123 -6.70 -11.07 3.49
C SER A 123 -6.96 -12.52 3.89
N ASP A 124 -7.96 -12.71 4.75
CA ASP A 124 -8.45 -14.01 5.25
C ASP A 124 -7.33 -14.95 5.72
N GLU A 125 -6.19 -14.39 6.12
CA GLU A 125 -4.98 -15.10 6.53
C GLU A 125 -4.41 -16.10 5.50
N THR A 126 -4.84 -16.00 4.25
CA THR A 126 -4.51 -16.94 3.17
C THR A 126 -3.75 -16.30 2.02
N ARG A 127 -3.90 -14.98 1.82
CA ARG A 127 -3.18 -14.22 0.79
C ARG A 127 -2.56 -12.96 1.36
N ALA A 128 -1.42 -12.57 0.81
CA ALA A 128 -0.80 -11.30 1.14
C ALA A 128 -0.20 -10.59 -0.08
N GLU A 129 -0.20 -9.27 -0.02
CA GLU A 129 0.28 -8.38 -1.07
C GLU A 129 1.13 -7.27 -0.45
N LEU A 130 2.21 -6.92 -1.13
CA LEU A 130 3.00 -5.71 -0.90
C LEU A 130 2.65 -4.69 -1.99
N THR A 131 2.15 -3.53 -1.57
CA THR A 131 1.93 -2.37 -2.43
C THR A 131 3.04 -1.36 -2.16
N VAL A 132 3.70 -0.87 -3.22
CA VAL A 132 4.62 0.27 -3.17
C VAL A 132 4.04 1.38 -4.04
N LYS A 133 3.71 2.52 -3.44
CA LYS A 133 3.28 3.73 -4.15
C LYS A 133 4.39 4.76 -4.10
N ILE A 134 4.71 5.38 -5.24
CA ILE A 134 5.76 6.39 -5.37
C ILE A 134 5.19 7.60 -6.11
N GLY A 135 5.24 8.78 -5.50
CA GLY A 135 4.88 10.04 -6.16
C GLY A 135 5.81 10.37 -7.32
N VAL A 136 5.23 10.77 -8.45
CA VAL A 136 5.96 11.22 -9.65
C VAL A 136 5.71 12.70 -9.91
N SER A 137 4.49 13.16 -9.60
CA SER A 137 4.09 14.58 -9.56
C SER A 137 2.97 14.78 -8.54
N ASP A 138 2.53 16.02 -8.34
CA ASP A 138 1.46 16.37 -7.39
C ASP A 138 0.17 15.56 -7.58
N MET A 139 -0.11 15.12 -8.82
CA MET A 139 -1.34 14.39 -9.17
C MET A 139 -1.09 12.96 -9.68
N THR A 140 0.16 12.53 -9.83
CA THR A 140 0.47 11.21 -10.42
C THR A 140 1.37 10.39 -9.51
N ARG A 141 0.99 9.13 -9.34
CA ARG A 141 1.73 8.15 -8.54
C ARG A 141 1.93 6.88 -9.37
N HIS A 142 3.12 6.29 -9.28
CA HIS A 142 3.33 4.91 -9.70
C HIS A 142 2.91 3.98 -8.58
N GLU A 143 2.22 2.91 -8.94
CA GLU A 143 1.78 1.86 -8.02
C GLU A 143 2.29 0.51 -8.51
N PHE A 144 2.93 -0.22 -7.61
CA PHE A 144 3.45 -1.56 -7.83
C PHE A 144 2.85 -2.50 -6.80
N GLU A 145 2.35 -3.64 -7.26
CA GLU A 145 1.73 -4.65 -6.41
C GLU A 145 2.37 -6.01 -6.64
N TYR A 146 2.74 -6.66 -5.54
CA TYR A 146 3.40 -7.96 -5.54
C TYR A 146 2.72 -8.90 -4.57
N SER A 147 2.37 -10.10 -5.01
CA SER A 147 2.01 -11.17 -4.10
C SER A 147 3.24 -11.58 -3.28
N ILE A 148 3.07 -11.73 -1.96
CA ILE A 148 4.15 -12.13 -1.04
C ILE A 148 3.65 -13.26 -0.12
N PRO A 149 4.57 -14.06 0.46
CA PRO A 149 4.18 -15.04 1.47
C PRO A 149 3.48 -14.38 2.67
N VAL A 150 2.42 -15.02 3.19
CA VAL A 150 1.69 -14.52 4.37
C VAL A 150 2.62 -14.38 5.58
N ALA A 151 3.56 -15.32 5.77
CA ALA A 151 4.53 -15.26 6.87
C ALA A 151 5.39 -13.98 6.83
N ASP A 152 5.87 -13.58 5.64
CA ASP A 152 6.65 -12.36 5.47
C ASP A 152 5.79 -11.12 5.74
N ALA A 153 4.54 -11.10 5.24
CA ALA A 153 3.60 -10.03 5.49
C ALA A 153 3.29 -9.86 6.99
N ARG A 154 3.20 -10.95 7.75
CA ARG A 154 3.03 -10.91 9.22
C ARG A 154 4.24 -10.30 9.91
N ALA A 155 5.45 -10.74 9.56
CA ALA A 155 6.67 -10.18 10.11
C ALA A 155 6.79 -8.66 9.83
N MET A 156 6.42 -8.23 8.62
CA MET A 156 6.36 -6.81 8.27
C MET A 156 5.26 -6.04 9.02
N THR A 157 4.11 -6.69 9.26
CA THR A 157 2.99 -6.12 10.04
C THR A 157 3.42 -5.85 11.48
N GLU A 158 4.09 -6.79 12.13
CA GLU A 158 4.65 -6.63 13.48
C GLU A 158 5.70 -5.51 13.53
N ALA A 159 6.54 -5.38 12.50
CA ALA A 159 7.56 -4.35 12.38
C ALA A 159 7.02 -2.93 12.09
N SER A 160 5.74 -2.80 11.72
CA SER A 160 5.13 -1.52 11.27
C SER A 160 4.95 -0.47 12.38
N ARG A 161 5.32 -0.80 13.62
CA ARG A 161 5.23 0.08 14.81
C ARG A 161 3.82 0.63 15.04
N GLY A 162 2.82 -0.20 14.75
CA GLY A 162 1.43 0.15 14.91
C GLY A 162 0.99 1.23 13.93
N ARG A 163 1.36 1.15 12.65
CA ARG A 163 0.62 1.84 11.57
C ARG A 163 -0.30 0.82 10.90
N LEU A 164 -1.32 0.40 11.65
CA LEU A 164 -2.12 -0.80 11.38
C LEU A 164 -3.58 -0.41 11.14
N ILE A 165 -4.21 -1.09 10.18
CA ILE A 165 -5.65 -1.14 9.98
C ILE A 165 -6.07 -2.60 10.06
N GLU A 166 -7.05 -2.87 10.91
CA GLU A 166 -7.75 -4.14 11.02
C GLU A 166 -9.21 -3.88 10.70
N LYS A 167 -9.79 -4.64 9.77
CA LYS A 167 -11.18 -4.49 9.39
C LYS A 167 -11.76 -5.76 8.78
N THR A 168 -13.07 -5.89 8.88
CA THR A 168 -13.84 -6.83 8.06
C THR A 168 -14.53 -6.04 6.95
N ARG A 169 -14.23 -6.39 5.68
CA ARG A 169 -14.86 -5.80 4.51
C ARG A 169 -16.01 -6.67 4.04
N HIS A 170 -17.21 -6.12 4.05
CA HIS A 170 -18.43 -6.75 3.55
C HIS A 170 -18.75 -6.25 2.14
N ILE A 171 -19.12 -7.15 1.25
CA ILE A 171 -19.49 -6.84 -0.13
C ILE A 171 -21.00 -6.95 -0.27
N LEU A 172 -21.61 -5.96 -0.90
CA LEU A 172 -23.04 -5.90 -1.20
C LEU A 172 -23.23 -5.44 -2.64
N THR A 173 -24.29 -5.92 -3.29
CA THR A 173 -24.73 -5.40 -4.59
C THR A 173 -26.08 -4.71 -4.43
N ILE A 174 -26.15 -3.42 -4.75
CA ILE A 174 -27.38 -2.61 -4.67
C ILE A 174 -27.54 -1.91 -6.01
N ASP A 175 -28.67 -2.16 -6.68
CA ASP A 175 -29.01 -1.56 -7.99
C ASP A 175 -27.91 -1.69 -9.05
N GLY A 176 -27.16 -2.81 -9.02
CA GLY A 176 -26.08 -3.10 -9.96
C GLY A 176 -24.73 -2.49 -9.59
N PHE A 177 -24.64 -1.72 -8.52
CA PHE A 177 -23.39 -1.18 -7.99
C PHE A 177 -22.85 -2.03 -6.86
N ILE A 178 -21.53 -2.20 -6.85
CA ILE A 178 -20.81 -2.92 -5.80
C ILE A 178 -20.45 -1.93 -4.69
N TRP A 179 -20.92 -2.25 -3.49
CA TRP A 179 -20.59 -1.54 -2.26
C TRP A 179 -19.64 -2.38 -1.42
N GLU A 180 -18.57 -1.75 -0.94
CA GLU A 180 -17.66 -2.31 0.04
C GLU A 180 -17.86 -1.59 1.38
N VAL A 181 -18.46 -2.27 2.35
CA VAL A 181 -18.67 -1.75 3.71
C VAL A 181 -17.58 -2.29 4.62
N ASP A 182 -16.75 -1.39 5.15
CA ASP A 182 -15.66 -1.71 6.06
C ASP A 182 -16.07 -1.47 7.50
N VAL A 183 -16.08 -2.54 8.30
CA VAL A 183 -16.19 -2.46 9.76
C VAL A 183 -14.80 -2.55 10.35
N TYR A 184 -14.33 -1.44 10.92
CA TYR A 184 -12.99 -1.35 11.49
C TYR A 184 -12.91 -1.94 12.89
N GLU A 185 -11.75 -2.48 13.21
CA GLU A 185 -11.43 -3.19 14.45
C GLU A 185 -10.21 -2.58 15.14
N GLY A 186 -9.83 -3.14 16.28
CA GLY A 186 -8.67 -2.70 17.05
C GLY A 186 -8.75 -1.23 17.46
N ARG A 187 -7.74 -0.43 17.12
CA ARG A 187 -7.72 1.01 17.44
C ARG A 187 -8.81 1.80 16.73
N LEU A 188 -9.32 1.26 15.62
CA LEU A 188 -10.35 1.89 14.80
C LEU A 188 -11.73 1.23 15.06
N ALA A 189 -11.87 0.51 16.18
CA ALA A 189 -13.15 -0.08 16.54
C ALA A 189 -14.24 0.98 16.70
N GLY A 190 -15.38 0.76 16.03
CA GLY A 190 -16.54 1.67 16.03
C GLY A 190 -16.66 2.53 14.79
N LEU A 191 -15.61 2.62 13.96
CA LEU A 191 -15.71 3.22 12.63
C LEU A 191 -16.30 2.22 11.63
N VAL A 192 -17.27 2.67 10.86
CA VAL A 192 -17.78 1.96 9.70
C VAL A 192 -17.81 2.91 8.51
N THR A 193 -17.23 2.48 7.38
CA THR A 193 -17.25 3.25 6.13
C THR A 193 -17.84 2.41 5.01
N ALA A 194 -18.37 3.07 3.99
CA ALA A 194 -18.83 2.44 2.77
C ALA A 194 -18.19 3.09 1.56
N GLU A 195 -17.65 2.29 0.67
CA GLU A 195 -17.08 2.69 -0.62
C GLU A 195 -17.95 2.11 -1.74
N ILE A 196 -18.19 2.89 -2.79
CA ILE A 196 -18.84 2.42 -4.02
C ILE A 196 -17.87 2.60 -5.19
N GLU A 197 -17.70 1.54 -5.97
CA GLU A 197 -16.96 1.57 -7.22
C GLU A 197 -17.89 2.02 -8.35
N MET A 198 -17.47 3.04 -9.11
CA MET A 198 -18.21 3.59 -10.24
C MET A 198 -17.42 3.41 -11.54
N GLY A 199 -18.15 3.15 -12.63
CA GLY A 199 -17.57 3.03 -13.96
C GLY A 199 -17.31 4.37 -14.62
N SER A 200 -18.00 5.43 -14.17
CA SER A 200 -17.81 6.80 -14.67
C SER A 200 -18.13 7.86 -13.60
N GLU A 201 -17.60 9.08 -13.78
CA GLU A 201 -17.92 10.22 -12.88
C GLU A 201 -19.37 10.69 -13.03
N SER A 202 -20.04 10.28 -14.12
CA SER A 202 -21.45 10.57 -14.38
C SER A 202 -22.42 9.52 -13.82
N ASP A 203 -21.90 8.45 -13.20
CA ASP A 203 -22.74 7.46 -12.55
C ASP A 203 -23.44 8.10 -11.34
N ASP A 204 -24.76 7.94 -11.25
CA ASP A 204 -25.59 8.50 -10.17
C ASP A 204 -26.33 7.36 -9.42
N PRO A 205 -25.60 6.56 -8.61
CA PRO A 205 -26.20 5.48 -7.85
C PRO A 205 -27.15 6.04 -6.79
N ALA A 206 -28.31 5.40 -6.64
CA ALA A 206 -29.22 5.72 -5.54
C ALA A 206 -28.51 5.45 -4.21
N LEU A 207 -28.42 6.48 -3.36
CA LEU A 207 -27.74 6.39 -2.08
C LEU A 207 -28.61 5.65 -1.05
N PRO A 208 -28.16 4.52 -0.50
CA PRO A 208 -28.91 3.82 0.54
C PRO A 208 -29.10 4.67 1.80
N SER A 209 -30.24 4.49 2.48
CA SER A 209 -30.62 5.29 3.66
C SER A 209 -29.75 5.09 4.90
N TRP A 210 -28.83 4.11 4.88
CA TRP A 210 -27.92 3.82 5.98
C TRP A 210 -26.58 4.56 5.87
N LEU A 211 -26.34 5.24 4.75
CA LEU A 211 -25.18 6.10 4.57
C LEU A 211 -25.32 7.38 5.40
N GLY A 212 -24.20 7.84 5.92
CA GLY A 212 -24.02 9.14 6.52
C GLY A 212 -23.29 10.11 5.57
N PRO A 213 -22.52 11.07 6.15
CA PRO A 213 -21.77 12.04 5.37
C PRO A 213 -20.81 11.40 4.37
N GLU A 214 -20.76 11.98 3.17
CA GLU A 214 -19.75 11.67 2.18
C GLU A 214 -18.41 12.30 2.59
N VAL A 215 -17.34 11.52 2.51
CA VAL A 215 -15.95 11.89 2.86
C VAL A 215 -14.99 11.65 1.70
N THR A 216 -15.52 11.51 0.48
CA THR A 216 -14.75 11.37 -0.76
C THR A 216 -13.72 12.48 -0.90
N GLY A 217 -12.47 12.12 -1.21
CA GLY A 217 -11.40 13.09 -1.45
C GLY A 217 -10.83 13.78 -0.21
N ASP A 218 -11.38 13.58 0.99
CA ASP A 218 -10.79 14.11 2.22
C ASP A 218 -9.58 13.24 2.64
N PRO A 219 -8.36 13.81 2.62
CA PRO A 219 -7.15 13.05 2.95
C PRO A 219 -7.17 12.47 4.37
N ALA A 220 -7.91 13.08 5.31
CA ALA A 220 -8.00 12.62 6.69
C ALA A 220 -8.71 11.26 6.83
N TRP A 221 -9.51 10.87 5.82
CA TRP A 221 -10.20 9.58 5.73
C TRP A 221 -9.48 8.57 4.82
N SER A 222 -8.26 8.89 4.37
CA SER A 222 -7.43 7.93 3.64
C SER A 222 -6.92 6.83 4.58
N ASN A 223 -6.76 5.60 4.08
CA ASN A 223 -6.27 4.48 4.89
C ASN A 223 -4.88 4.78 5.51
N ALA A 224 -4.02 5.53 4.84
CA ALA A 224 -2.72 5.90 5.40
C ALA A 224 -2.89 6.81 6.63
N MET A 225 -3.77 7.81 6.54
CA MET A 225 -4.05 8.72 7.66
C MET A 225 -4.78 8.01 8.80
N LEU A 226 -5.76 7.15 8.50
CA LEU A 226 -6.43 6.32 9.50
C LEU A 226 -5.43 5.43 10.26
N ALA A 227 -4.49 4.81 9.54
CA ALA A 227 -3.46 3.98 10.14
C ALA A 227 -2.48 4.76 11.03
N MET A 228 -2.14 6.00 10.65
CA MET A 228 -1.18 6.83 11.39
C MET A 228 -1.82 7.56 12.58
N ASN A 229 -3.02 8.13 12.38
CA ASN A 229 -3.56 9.16 13.26
C ASN A 229 -4.94 8.83 13.85
N GLY A 230 -5.55 7.70 13.45
CA GLY A 230 -6.97 7.45 13.74
C GLY A 230 -7.89 8.24 12.80
N TRP A 231 -9.19 8.28 13.10
CA TRP A 231 -10.16 9.02 12.28
C TRP A 231 -10.52 10.39 12.89
N PRO A 232 -10.92 11.37 12.07
CA PRO A 232 -11.29 12.71 12.53
C PRO A 232 -12.42 12.70 13.58
N GLY A 233 -12.18 13.34 14.73
CA GLY A 233 -13.18 13.45 15.81
C GLY A 233 -13.32 12.22 16.71
N GLY A 234 -12.64 11.10 16.39
CA GLY A 234 -12.53 9.91 17.24
C GLY A 234 -11.24 9.87 18.06
N GLY A 235 -10.71 11.04 18.43
CA GLY A 235 -9.42 11.17 19.12
C GLY A 235 -9.30 10.19 20.29
N PHE A 236 -8.16 9.51 20.36
CA PHE A 236 -7.80 8.59 21.43
C PHE A 236 -8.10 9.22 22.81
N ALA A 237 -9.03 8.62 23.55
CA ALA A 237 -9.11 8.77 24.99
C ALA A 237 -8.09 7.83 25.65
#